data_AF-A0A954VWF8-F1
#
_entry.id   AF-A0A954VWF8-F1
#
_cell.length_a   1.000
_cell.length_b   1.000
_cell.length_c   1.000
_cell.angle_alpha   90.00
_cell.angle_beta   90.00
_cell.angle_gamma   90.00
#
_symmetry.space_group_name_H-M   'P 1'
#
loop_
_entity.id
_entity.type
_entity.pdbx_description
1 polymer ?
#
loop_
_entity_poly.entity_id
_entity_poly.type
_entity_poly.pdbx_seq_one_letter_code
_entity_poly.pdbx_strand_id
1 'polypeptide(L)'
;MDRVISLFGLLVMIGIAWLTSSHRRKVRLRIVLGGLLLQFVFAILVLKTQPGRMAFEFIGSLFEATIACVDAGSSFMFNMYPRAGEADFPPAFILLRSFAFGVLPTIIFFSSLMSILYHLGVMQRIVALFAYVMQKTLGTSGAESLSAAANIFVGQTEAPLVVRPYIQSMTLSELNAVMVGGFATIAGGVMAAFVGMGIDAGHLVTASVISAPAALLIAKIMQPETDAPQTLGTVKVEIQNDSVNVIEAAASGASAGMKLAINVAAMLIAFLALIALANTFLGWLSVTCLGLEPDNAWTLERAFSYVFYPFAWLMGIPAQDCMPAGELLGLKMVANEFIAFDRLGAWTKATGEGAPHPRTVVILTYALAGFANLSSIGIQIGGIGAIAPERRSDLAKLGLRAMLGGTLAAFMTACIAGVLVQDGSSNLPGNNSETTTSDTIRSESASTIQMGNSLLNSTNTWRHAPHGMCPPVVANAINDQSEQPAATALKTAVRSAQLVNPNDAFSTLTPS
;
A
#
# COMPACT_ATOMS: atom_id res chain seq x y z
N MET A 1 -2.24 30.09 10.16
CA MET A 1 -3.47 29.71 10.91
C MET A 1 -3.66 28.20 10.87
N ASP A 2 -3.48 27.58 9.70
CA ASP A 2 -3.74 26.15 9.44
C ASP A 2 -2.99 25.18 10.33
N ARG A 3 -1.74 25.48 10.74
CA ARG A 3 -1.02 24.64 11.72
C ARG A 3 -1.69 24.58 13.09
N VAL A 4 -2.28 25.69 13.53
CA VAL A 4 -3.00 25.75 14.80
C VAL A 4 -4.30 24.94 14.68
N ILE A 5 -4.94 25.00 13.52
CA ILE A 5 -6.10 24.16 13.19
C ILE A 5 -5.70 22.68 13.24
N SER A 6 -4.60 22.27 12.58
CA SER A 6 -4.08 20.90 12.64
C SER A 6 -3.79 20.44 14.08
N LEU A 7 -3.20 21.30 14.92
CA LEU A 7 -2.95 20.99 16.33
C LEU A 7 -4.26 20.83 17.12
N PHE A 8 -5.25 21.66 16.86
CA PHE A 8 -6.59 21.52 17.44
C PHE A 8 -7.28 20.24 16.95
N GLY A 9 -7.18 19.92 15.65
CA GLY A 9 -7.68 18.69 15.07
C GLY A 9 -7.10 17.45 15.73
N LEU A 10 -5.81 17.43 16.06
CA LEU A 10 -5.16 16.36 16.81
C LEU A 10 -5.84 16.12 18.17
N LEU A 11 -6.16 17.19 18.90
CA LEU A 11 -6.88 17.11 20.18
C LEU A 11 -8.32 16.63 19.97
N VAL A 12 -8.98 17.05 18.90
CA VAL A 12 -10.33 16.60 18.54
C VAL A 12 -10.34 15.09 18.24
N MET A 13 -9.38 14.55 17.49
CA MET A 13 -9.32 13.11 17.20
C MET A 13 -9.15 12.28 18.48
N ILE A 14 -8.28 12.73 19.40
CA ILE A 14 -8.11 12.13 20.73
C ILE A 14 -9.41 12.23 21.53
N GLY A 15 -10.10 13.38 21.46
CA GLY A 15 -11.39 13.59 22.10
C GLY A 15 -12.47 12.63 21.59
N ILE A 16 -12.57 12.43 20.27
CA ILE A 16 -13.52 11.49 19.65
C ILE A 16 -13.20 10.05 20.08
N ALA A 17 -11.92 9.67 20.09
CA ALA A 17 -11.49 8.35 20.56
C ALA A 17 -11.86 8.13 22.04
N TRP A 18 -11.71 9.17 22.87
CA TRP A 18 -12.08 9.11 24.28
C TRP A 18 -13.61 9.06 24.48
N LEU A 19 -14.39 9.81 23.68
CA LEU A 19 -15.85 9.75 23.72
C LEU A 19 -16.38 8.37 23.36
N THR A 20 -15.73 7.70 22.41
CA THR A 20 -16.03 6.33 21.97
C THR A 20 -15.34 5.25 22.82
N SER A 21 -14.71 5.62 23.94
CA SER A 21 -14.01 4.70 24.84
C SER A 21 -14.97 3.82 25.65
N SER A 22 -14.59 2.56 25.86
CA SER A 22 -15.38 1.62 26.68
C SER A 22 -15.18 1.88 28.17
N HIS A 23 -14.01 2.42 28.55
CA HIS A 23 -13.63 2.65 29.93
C HIS A 23 -12.86 3.98 30.06
N ARG A 24 -13.56 5.10 29.90
CA ARG A 24 -12.98 6.47 29.92
C ARG A 24 -12.04 6.76 31.09
N ARG A 25 -12.27 6.15 32.26
CA ARG A 25 -11.47 6.33 33.49
C ARG A 25 -10.20 5.46 33.55
N LYS A 26 -10.08 4.43 32.69
CA LYS A 26 -8.94 3.50 32.66
C LYS A 26 -7.89 3.86 31.60
N VAL A 27 -8.08 4.97 30.88
CA VAL A 27 -7.10 5.48 29.91
C VAL A 27 -5.81 5.87 30.63
N ARG A 28 -4.69 5.27 30.26
CA ARG A 28 -3.39 5.53 30.89
C ARG A 28 -2.71 6.71 30.21
N LEU A 29 -2.39 7.75 30.98
CA LEU A 29 -1.77 8.97 30.45
C LEU A 29 -0.42 8.70 29.77
N ARG A 30 0.34 7.71 30.25
CA ARG A 30 1.60 7.27 29.61
C ARG A 30 1.42 6.90 28.13
N ILE A 31 0.31 6.25 27.77
CA ILE A 31 0.05 5.84 26.39
C ILE A 31 -0.27 7.05 25.52
N VAL A 32 -1.06 7.98 26.03
CA VAL A 32 -1.44 9.20 25.30
C VAL A 32 -0.20 10.07 25.06
N LEU A 33 0.55 10.39 26.13
CA LEU A 33 1.73 11.24 26.02
C LEU A 33 2.87 10.54 25.27
N GLY A 34 3.10 9.25 25.54
CA GLY A 34 4.13 8.46 24.86
C GLY A 34 3.85 8.26 23.38
N GLY A 35 2.59 8.03 23.01
CA GLY A 35 2.19 7.87 21.61
C GLY A 35 2.26 9.17 20.84
N LEU A 36 1.86 10.30 21.44
CA LEU A 36 2.07 11.62 20.85
C LEU A 36 3.56 11.92 20.70
N LEU A 37 4.36 11.68 21.74
CA LEU A 37 5.80 11.90 21.71
C LEU A 37 6.46 11.09 20.59
N LEU A 38 6.18 9.79 20.47
CA LEU A 38 6.73 8.96 19.41
C LEU A 38 6.34 9.45 18.02
N GLN A 39 5.06 9.79 17.82
CA GLN A 39 4.61 10.32 16.53
C GLN A 39 5.36 11.61 16.15
N PHE A 40 5.46 12.58 17.08
CA PHE A 40 6.19 13.82 16.82
C PHE A 40 7.69 13.59 16.63
N VAL A 41 8.31 12.72 17.42
CA VAL A 41 9.74 12.40 17.30
C VAL A 41 10.02 11.77 15.94
N PHE A 42 9.26 10.76 15.52
CA PHE A 42 9.43 10.16 14.20
C PHE A 42 9.13 11.15 13.08
N ALA A 43 8.06 11.93 13.20
CA ALA A 43 7.71 12.94 12.21
C ALA A 43 8.80 14.02 12.05
N ILE A 44 9.35 14.53 13.15
CA ILE A 44 10.44 15.52 13.11
C ILE A 44 11.72 14.90 12.57
N LEU A 45 12.09 13.71 13.05
CA LEU A 45 13.29 13.00 12.61
C LEU A 45 13.26 12.82 11.09
N VAL A 46 12.12 12.41 10.56
CA VAL A 46 11.97 12.11 9.15
C VAL A 46 11.74 13.39 8.31
N LEU A 47 10.78 14.24 8.67
CA LEU A 47 10.37 15.42 7.85
C LEU A 47 11.23 16.68 8.02
N LYS A 48 11.98 16.84 9.11
CA LYS A 48 12.69 18.10 9.41
C LYS A 48 14.20 17.98 9.42
N THR A 49 14.75 16.81 9.76
CA THR A 49 16.21 16.66 9.86
C THR A 49 16.85 16.45 8.49
N GLN A 50 18.11 16.85 8.34
CA GLN A 50 18.87 16.61 7.11
C GLN A 50 19.12 15.10 6.87
N PRO A 51 19.49 14.29 7.89
CA PRO A 51 19.54 12.84 7.73
C PRO A 51 18.19 12.23 7.32
N GLY A 52 17.07 12.75 7.85
CA GLY A 52 15.73 12.32 7.46
C GLY A 52 15.44 12.57 5.98
N ARG A 53 15.79 13.76 5.46
CA ARG A 53 15.69 14.08 4.03
C ARG A 53 16.58 13.21 3.15
N MET A 54 17.81 12.93 3.56
CA MET A 54 18.69 12.00 2.83
C MET A 54 18.11 10.59 2.82
N ALA A 55 17.53 10.13 3.94
CA ALA A 55 16.84 8.85 4.00
C ALA A 55 15.61 8.82 3.09
N PHE A 56 14.85 9.93 3.00
CA PHE A 56 13.73 10.07 2.08
C PHE A 56 14.13 9.93 0.62
N GLU A 57 15.11 10.71 0.18
CA GLU A 57 15.62 10.67 -1.19
C GLU A 57 16.16 9.28 -1.53
N PHE A 58 16.88 8.66 -0.58
CA PHE A 58 17.35 7.29 -0.73
C PHE A 58 16.20 6.29 -0.91
N ILE A 59 15.19 6.34 -0.04
CA ILE A 59 14.03 5.44 -0.13
C ILE A 59 13.26 5.68 -1.44
N GLY A 60 13.04 6.93 -1.83
CA GLY A 60 12.41 7.28 -3.12
C GLY A 60 13.16 6.69 -4.30
N SER A 61 14.48 6.91 -4.36
CA SER A 61 15.34 6.35 -5.41
C SER A 61 15.35 4.82 -5.43
N LEU A 62 15.24 4.17 -4.26
CA LEU A 62 15.14 2.73 -4.15
C LEU A 62 13.80 2.23 -4.72
N PHE A 63 12.69 2.91 -4.44
CA PHE A 63 11.39 2.58 -5.04
C PHE A 63 11.41 2.77 -6.56
N GLU A 64 11.96 3.88 -7.06
CA GLU A 64 12.08 4.12 -8.51
C GLU A 64 12.93 3.05 -9.20
N ALA A 65 14.10 2.72 -8.64
CA ALA A 65 14.95 1.66 -9.17
C ALA A 65 14.25 0.29 -9.14
N THR A 66 13.50 0.03 -8.07
CA THR A 66 12.75 -1.23 -7.92
C THR A 66 11.61 -1.31 -8.94
N ILE A 67 10.86 -0.23 -9.15
CA ILE A 67 9.80 -0.15 -10.16
C ILE A 67 10.38 -0.38 -11.55
N ALA A 68 11.55 0.19 -11.87
CA ALA A 68 12.22 -0.07 -13.14
C ALA A 68 12.57 -1.57 -13.33
N CYS A 69 12.94 -2.28 -12.26
CA CYS A 69 13.13 -3.73 -12.31
C CYS A 69 11.82 -4.49 -12.53
N VAL A 70 10.72 -4.05 -11.90
CA VAL A 70 9.38 -4.61 -12.11
C VAL A 70 8.93 -4.40 -13.55
N ASP A 71 9.18 -3.23 -14.12
CA ASP A 71 8.84 -2.89 -15.50
C ASP A 71 9.59 -3.78 -16.49
N ALA A 72 10.86 -4.12 -16.22
CA ALA A 72 11.61 -5.08 -17.03
C ALA A 72 10.95 -6.47 -17.03
N GLY A 73 10.54 -6.97 -15.86
CA GLY A 73 9.83 -8.26 -15.74
C GLY A 73 8.44 -8.24 -16.38
N SER A 74 7.69 -7.15 -16.17
CA SER A 74 6.35 -6.96 -16.72
C SER A 74 6.37 -6.77 -18.25
N SER A 75 7.39 -6.10 -18.77
CA SER A 75 7.61 -5.96 -20.22
C SER A 75 7.87 -7.30 -20.89
N PHE A 76 8.64 -8.18 -20.25
CA PHE A 76 8.84 -9.54 -20.76
C PHE A 76 7.53 -10.35 -20.77
N MET A 77 6.74 -10.30 -19.70
CA MET A 77 5.51 -11.09 -19.58
C MET A 77 4.35 -10.58 -20.46
N PHE A 78 4.18 -9.25 -20.53
CA PHE A 78 2.97 -8.64 -21.12
C PHE A 78 3.25 -7.83 -22.39
N ASN A 79 4.51 -7.44 -22.65
CA ASN A 79 4.90 -6.61 -23.81
C ASN A 79 4.04 -5.34 -24.00
N MET A 80 3.66 -4.70 -22.87
CA MET A 80 2.71 -3.57 -22.80
C MET A 80 3.39 -2.20 -22.61
N TYR A 81 4.73 -2.13 -22.72
CA TYR A 81 5.48 -0.87 -22.65
C TYR A 81 6.00 -0.54 -24.06
N PRO A 82 5.66 0.64 -24.62
CA PRO A 82 6.13 1.04 -25.95
C PRO A 82 7.65 1.13 -25.92
N ARG A 83 8.29 0.60 -26.96
CA ARG A 83 9.75 0.73 -27.11
C ARG A 83 10.09 2.20 -27.37
N ALA A 84 11.33 2.59 -27.07
CA ALA A 84 11.78 3.94 -27.37
C ALA A 84 11.55 4.29 -28.85
N GLY A 85 10.69 5.27 -29.12
CA GLY A 85 10.31 5.69 -30.47
C GLY A 85 8.95 5.17 -30.99
N GLU A 86 8.25 4.34 -30.23
CA GLU A 86 6.86 3.94 -30.55
C GLU A 86 5.84 4.93 -29.97
N ALA A 87 4.75 5.16 -30.69
CA ALA A 87 3.65 6.00 -30.22
C ALA A 87 3.03 5.38 -28.96
N ASP A 88 2.75 6.23 -27.97
CA ASP A 88 2.12 5.79 -26.73
C ASP A 88 0.75 5.17 -27.01
N PHE A 89 0.29 4.29 -26.12
CA PHE A 89 -1.01 3.65 -26.27
C PHE A 89 -2.14 4.68 -26.35
N PRO A 90 -3.23 4.41 -27.10
CA PRO A 90 -4.38 5.32 -27.14
C PRO A 90 -4.90 5.60 -25.72
N PRO A 91 -5.49 6.79 -25.44
CA PRO A 91 -5.92 7.18 -24.10
C PRO A 91 -6.78 6.15 -23.36
N ALA A 92 -7.62 5.40 -24.09
CA ALA A 92 -8.45 4.34 -23.54
C ALA A 92 -7.65 3.16 -22.92
N PHE A 93 -6.43 2.93 -23.37
CA PHE A 93 -5.54 1.87 -22.88
C PHE A 93 -4.57 2.35 -21.80
N ILE A 94 -4.52 3.66 -21.49
CA ILE A 94 -3.63 4.22 -20.45
C ILE A 94 -4.00 3.68 -19.06
N LEU A 95 -5.30 3.54 -18.74
CA LEU A 95 -5.74 2.94 -17.48
C LEU A 95 -5.41 1.45 -17.40
N LEU A 96 -5.59 0.71 -18.51
CA LEU A 96 -5.24 -0.70 -18.58
C LEU A 96 -3.73 -0.91 -18.37
N ARG A 97 -2.89 -0.09 -19.01
CA ARG A 97 -1.43 -0.12 -18.84
C ARG A 97 -1.02 0.26 -17.42
N SER A 98 -1.42 1.44 -16.94
CA SER A 98 -0.92 1.99 -15.68
C SER A 98 -1.37 1.14 -14.49
N PHE A 99 -2.64 0.71 -14.51
CA PHE A 99 -3.20 -0.04 -13.39
C PHE A 99 -2.95 -1.55 -13.51
N ALA A 100 -3.43 -2.20 -14.57
CA ALA A 100 -3.38 -3.66 -14.65
C ALA A 100 -1.95 -4.19 -14.88
N PHE A 101 -1.10 -3.45 -15.59
CA PHE A 101 0.25 -3.87 -15.96
C PHE A 101 1.38 -3.06 -15.30
N GLY A 102 1.07 -2.01 -14.55
CA GLY A 102 2.02 -1.28 -13.70
C GLY A 102 1.82 -1.61 -12.22
N VAL A 103 0.63 -1.29 -11.69
CA VAL A 103 0.32 -1.45 -10.26
C VAL A 103 0.28 -2.92 -9.82
N LEU A 104 -0.44 -3.79 -10.54
CA LEU A 104 -0.64 -5.19 -10.09
C LEU A 104 0.66 -6.02 -10.06
N PRO A 105 1.54 -5.98 -11.08
CA PRO A 105 2.83 -6.69 -11.03
C PRO A 105 3.74 -6.20 -9.89
N THR A 106 3.66 -4.90 -9.57
CA THR A 106 4.40 -4.31 -8.46
C THR A 106 4.01 -4.93 -7.12
N ILE A 107 2.70 -5.18 -6.89
CA ILE A 107 2.22 -5.89 -5.69
C ILE A 107 2.84 -7.30 -5.59
N ILE A 108 2.89 -8.03 -6.71
CA ILE A 108 3.45 -9.39 -6.77
C ILE A 108 4.94 -9.38 -6.40
N PHE A 109 5.70 -8.46 -7.02
CA PHE A 109 7.13 -8.34 -6.78
C PHE A 109 7.45 -7.97 -5.33
N PHE A 110 6.81 -6.93 -4.79
CA PHE A 110 7.09 -6.50 -3.42
C PHE A 110 6.67 -7.55 -2.39
N SER A 111 5.60 -8.31 -2.64
CA SER A 111 5.24 -9.45 -1.78
C SER A 111 6.35 -10.52 -1.77
N SER A 112 6.92 -10.85 -2.94
CA SER A 112 8.08 -11.74 -3.06
C SER A 112 9.31 -11.21 -2.31
N LEU A 113 9.65 -9.93 -2.53
CA LEU A 113 10.77 -9.27 -1.87
C LEU A 113 10.62 -9.27 -0.34
N MET A 114 9.43 -8.95 0.17
CA MET A 114 9.17 -8.98 1.60
C MET A 114 9.33 -10.38 2.17
N SER A 115 8.80 -11.42 1.52
CA SER A 115 9.00 -12.81 1.95
C SER A 115 10.48 -13.21 1.99
N ILE A 116 11.30 -12.76 1.03
CA ILE A 116 12.75 -12.95 1.07
C ILE A 116 13.37 -12.27 2.30
N LEU A 117 13.02 -10.99 2.56
CA LEU A 117 13.58 -10.24 3.69
C LEU A 117 13.18 -10.82 5.05
N TYR A 118 11.99 -11.42 5.15
CA TYR A 118 11.59 -12.22 6.32
C TYR A 118 12.36 -13.53 6.41
N HIS A 119 12.55 -14.26 5.31
CA HIS A 119 13.34 -15.50 5.34
C HIS A 119 14.80 -15.24 5.78
N LEU A 120 15.39 -14.11 5.36
CA LEU A 120 16.75 -13.71 5.71
C LEU A 120 16.91 -13.15 7.14
N GLY A 121 15.82 -12.95 7.89
CA GLY A 121 15.90 -12.41 9.24
C GLY A 121 16.04 -10.88 9.35
N VAL A 122 15.99 -10.16 8.22
CA VAL A 122 16.18 -8.69 8.19
C VAL A 122 14.96 -8.00 8.80
N MET A 123 13.76 -8.37 8.35
CA MET A 123 12.53 -7.77 8.85
C MET A 123 12.31 -8.03 10.34
N GLN A 124 12.67 -9.21 10.83
CA GLN A 124 12.59 -9.59 12.25
C GLN A 124 13.34 -8.60 13.12
N ARG A 125 14.57 -8.23 12.74
CA ARG A 125 15.41 -7.31 13.51
C ARG A 125 14.83 -5.90 13.52
N ILE A 126 14.38 -5.42 12.36
CA ILE A 126 13.77 -4.09 12.22
C ILE A 126 12.47 -4.02 13.05
N VAL A 127 11.57 -4.99 12.87
CA VAL A 127 10.30 -5.07 13.58
C VAL A 127 10.51 -5.20 15.09
N ALA A 128 11.48 -6.01 15.54
CA ALA A 128 11.83 -6.14 16.95
C ALA A 128 12.30 -4.80 17.56
N LEU A 129 13.10 -4.02 16.82
CA LEU A 129 13.56 -2.71 17.26
C LEU A 129 12.39 -1.73 17.45
N PHE A 130 11.51 -1.60 16.45
CA PHE A 130 10.33 -0.74 16.57
C PHE A 130 9.40 -1.20 17.69
N ALA A 131 9.16 -2.50 17.81
CA ALA A 131 8.35 -3.07 18.86
C ALA A 131 8.92 -2.77 20.24
N TYR A 132 10.24 -2.91 20.42
CA TYR A 132 10.92 -2.57 21.68
C TYR A 132 10.77 -1.09 22.04
N VAL A 133 11.00 -0.19 21.09
CA VAL A 133 10.87 1.27 21.31
C VAL A 133 9.43 1.62 21.72
N MET A 134 8.44 1.10 21.00
CA MET A 134 7.01 1.34 21.30
C MET A 134 6.61 0.73 22.64
N GLN A 135 6.97 -0.53 22.90
CA GLN A 135 6.67 -1.23 24.15
C GLN A 135 7.26 -0.48 25.35
N LYS A 136 8.52 -0.05 25.25
CA LYS A 136 9.23 0.62 26.35
C LYS A 136 8.65 2.00 26.63
N THR A 137 8.26 2.74 25.61
CA THR A 137 7.70 4.09 25.77
C THR A 137 6.24 4.05 26.23
N LEU A 138 5.38 3.29 25.55
CA LEU A 138 3.93 3.23 25.79
C LEU A 138 3.56 2.36 27.00
N GLY A 139 4.37 1.34 27.32
CA GLY A 139 4.05 0.35 28.35
C GLY A 139 2.96 -0.64 27.93
N THR A 140 2.81 -0.85 26.62
CA THR A 140 1.96 -1.86 25.99
C THR A 140 2.54 -3.28 26.17
N SER A 141 1.75 -4.31 25.85
CA SER A 141 2.24 -5.69 25.83
C SER A 141 3.18 -5.91 24.65
N GLY A 142 4.03 -6.95 24.73
CA GLY A 142 4.94 -7.26 23.64
C GLY A 142 4.23 -7.66 22.37
N ALA A 143 3.15 -8.43 22.47
CA ALA A 143 2.43 -8.93 21.30
C ALA A 143 1.76 -7.79 20.51
N GLU A 144 1.02 -6.90 21.16
CA GLU A 144 0.41 -5.78 20.43
C GLU A 144 1.44 -4.80 19.87
N SER A 145 2.57 -4.59 20.58
CA SER A 145 3.66 -3.73 20.12
C SER A 145 4.37 -4.34 18.91
N LEU A 146 4.54 -5.66 18.91
CA LEU A 146 5.15 -6.39 17.79
C LEU A 146 4.23 -6.40 16.57
N SER A 147 2.93 -6.61 16.76
CA SER A 147 1.95 -6.51 15.68
C SER A 147 1.88 -5.10 15.09
N ALA A 148 1.85 -4.06 15.94
CA ALA A 148 1.89 -2.67 15.48
C ALA A 148 3.20 -2.34 14.72
N ALA A 149 4.34 -2.86 15.17
CA ALA A 149 5.62 -2.68 14.48
C ALA A 149 5.67 -3.41 13.14
N ALA A 150 5.11 -4.61 13.06
CA ALA A 150 5.03 -5.38 11.82
C ALA A 150 4.13 -4.67 10.78
N ASN A 151 3.01 -4.10 11.22
CA ASN A 151 2.06 -3.35 10.38
C ASN A 151 2.67 -2.13 9.66
N ILE A 152 3.86 -1.66 10.06
CA ILE A 152 4.60 -0.62 9.31
C ILE A 152 4.99 -1.12 7.91
N PHE A 153 5.23 -2.43 7.77
CA PHE A 153 5.83 -3.03 6.58
C PHE A 153 4.92 -4.06 5.90
N VAL A 154 4.14 -4.81 6.68
CA VAL A 154 3.25 -5.87 6.20
C VAL A 154 1.78 -5.52 6.44
N GLY A 155 0.89 -6.21 5.73
CA GLY A 155 -0.54 -5.91 5.75
C GLY A 155 -1.27 -6.36 7.01
N GLN A 156 -2.52 -5.92 7.14
CA GLN A 156 -3.40 -6.20 8.28
C GLN A 156 -3.67 -7.70 8.56
N THR A 157 -3.44 -8.59 7.59
CA THR A 157 -3.57 -10.05 7.75
C THR A 157 -2.25 -10.76 8.02
N GLU A 158 -1.12 -10.12 7.69
CA GLU A 158 0.23 -10.67 7.80
C GLU A 158 0.87 -10.27 9.14
N ALA A 159 0.68 -9.02 9.57
CA ALA A 159 1.20 -8.53 10.84
C ALA A 159 0.75 -9.39 12.05
N PRO A 160 -0.49 -9.91 12.12
CA PRO A 160 -0.89 -10.81 13.22
C PRO A 160 -0.13 -12.14 13.24
N LEU A 161 0.44 -12.61 12.12
CA LEU A 161 1.17 -13.88 12.07
C LEU A 161 2.43 -13.85 12.95
N VAL A 162 3.06 -12.69 13.12
CA VAL A 162 4.26 -12.53 13.97
C VAL A 162 3.95 -12.72 15.47
N VAL A 163 2.66 -12.70 15.82
CA VAL A 163 2.14 -12.90 17.18
C VAL A 163 1.12 -14.01 17.25
N ARG A 164 1.08 -14.88 16.23
CA ARG A 164 0.16 -16.02 16.11
C ARG A 164 0.00 -16.82 17.42
N PRO A 165 1.07 -17.16 18.17
CA PRO A 165 0.94 -17.93 19.40
C PRO A 165 0.09 -17.24 20.49
N TYR A 166 -0.01 -15.91 20.45
CA TYR A 166 -0.64 -15.10 21.50
C TYR A 166 -2.08 -14.67 21.15
N ILE A 167 -2.48 -14.67 19.87
CA ILE A 167 -3.80 -14.15 19.45
C ILE A 167 -4.96 -14.82 20.19
N GLN A 168 -4.87 -16.13 20.40
CA GLN A 168 -5.89 -16.90 21.10
C GLN A 168 -6.10 -16.40 22.54
N SER A 169 -5.01 -16.06 23.25
CA SER A 169 -5.01 -15.65 24.65
C SER A 169 -4.99 -14.12 24.88
N MET A 170 -4.95 -13.32 23.81
CA MET A 170 -4.95 -11.87 23.89
C MET A 170 -6.19 -11.33 24.61
N THR A 171 -6.02 -10.28 25.41
CA THR A 171 -7.16 -9.54 25.97
C THR A 171 -7.95 -8.84 24.85
N LEU A 172 -9.17 -8.37 25.16
CA LEU A 172 -9.93 -7.58 24.19
C LEU A 172 -9.24 -6.26 23.82
N SER A 173 -8.42 -5.71 24.71
CA SER A 173 -7.65 -4.49 24.44
C SER A 173 -6.49 -4.76 23.49
N GLU A 174 -5.75 -5.86 23.68
CA GLU A 174 -4.69 -6.31 22.77
C GLU A 174 -5.27 -6.63 21.38
N LEU A 175 -6.40 -7.36 21.32
CA LEU A 175 -7.04 -7.69 20.05
C LEU A 175 -7.52 -6.43 19.31
N ASN A 176 -8.08 -5.45 20.03
CA ASN A 176 -8.44 -4.16 19.46
C ASN A 176 -7.20 -3.41 18.93
N ALA A 177 -6.07 -3.47 19.63
CA ALA A 177 -4.82 -2.85 19.18
C ALA A 177 -4.26 -3.49 17.91
N VAL A 178 -4.32 -4.82 17.79
CA VAL A 178 -3.94 -5.55 16.57
C VAL A 178 -4.82 -5.10 15.39
N MET A 179 -6.13 -5.04 15.58
CA MET A 179 -7.07 -4.64 14.53
C MET A 179 -6.91 -3.18 14.11
N VAL A 180 -6.87 -2.24 15.07
CA VAL A 180 -6.67 -0.82 14.81
C VAL A 180 -5.31 -0.58 14.13
N GLY A 181 -4.26 -1.30 14.55
CA GLY A 181 -2.96 -1.30 13.90
C GLY A 181 -3.05 -1.64 12.41
N GLY A 182 -3.75 -2.72 12.07
CA GLY A 182 -3.94 -3.13 10.69
C GLY A 182 -4.74 -2.13 9.85
N PHE A 183 -5.74 -1.45 10.45
CA PHE A 183 -6.51 -0.42 9.74
C PHE A 183 -5.76 0.90 9.56
N ALA A 184 -4.84 1.23 10.48
CA ALA A 184 -4.14 2.50 10.49
C ALA A 184 -2.94 2.56 9.54
N THR A 185 -2.48 1.42 9.01
CA THR A 185 -1.29 1.33 8.17
C THR A 185 -1.61 0.73 6.80
N ILE A 186 -0.61 0.79 5.90
CA ILE A 186 -0.61 0.14 4.59
C ILE A 186 0.54 -0.85 4.51
N ALA A 187 0.37 -1.91 3.71
CA ALA A 187 1.44 -2.86 3.42
C ALA A 187 2.46 -2.27 2.44
N GLY A 188 3.73 -2.65 2.55
CA GLY A 188 4.77 -2.24 1.59
C GLY A 188 4.44 -2.63 0.14
N GLY A 189 3.78 -3.78 -0.06
CA GLY A 189 3.37 -4.24 -1.39
C GLY A 189 2.35 -3.35 -2.09
N VAL A 190 1.41 -2.78 -1.34
CA VAL A 190 0.42 -1.84 -1.89
C VAL A 190 0.93 -0.41 -1.93
N MET A 191 1.90 -0.05 -1.07
CA MET A 191 2.51 1.27 -1.07
C MET A 191 3.12 1.60 -2.44
N ALA A 192 3.80 0.64 -3.05
CA ALA A 192 4.40 0.80 -4.37
C ALA A 192 3.37 1.05 -5.48
N ALA A 193 2.14 0.54 -5.32
CA ALA A 193 1.04 0.88 -6.22
C ALA A 193 0.68 2.37 -6.17
N PHE A 194 0.60 2.94 -4.96
CA PHE A 194 0.30 4.36 -4.78
C PHE A 194 1.44 5.25 -5.27
N VAL A 195 2.69 4.81 -5.16
CA VAL A 195 3.84 5.48 -5.79
C VAL A 195 3.67 5.51 -7.32
N GLY A 196 3.26 4.39 -7.92
CA GLY A 196 2.92 4.35 -9.35
C GLY A 196 1.75 5.26 -9.76
N MET A 197 0.87 5.63 -8.83
CA MET A 197 -0.21 6.61 -9.03
C MET A 197 0.27 8.08 -8.90
N GLY A 198 1.57 8.31 -8.63
CA GLY A 198 2.16 9.64 -8.48
C GLY A 198 2.14 10.17 -7.05
N ILE A 199 1.96 9.30 -6.05
CA ILE A 199 2.02 9.67 -4.64
C ILE A 199 3.47 9.57 -4.14
N ASP A 200 3.92 10.56 -3.38
CA ASP A 200 5.28 10.60 -2.86
C ASP A 200 5.59 9.38 -1.96
N ALA A 201 6.57 8.58 -2.38
CA ALA A 201 6.99 7.36 -1.67
C ALA A 201 7.49 7.66 -0.26
N GLY A 202 8.16 8.79 -0.09
CA GLY A 202 8.59 9.25 1.21
C GLY A 202 7.40 9.40 2.15
N HIS A 203 6.47 10.29 1.81
CA HIS A 203 5.32 10.58 2.64
C HIS A 203 4.54 9.31 3.00
N LEU A 204 4.42 8.33 2.10
CA LEU A 204 3.80 7.04 2.39
C LEU A 204 4.59 6.22 3.43
N VAL A 205 5.91 6.08 3.28
CA VAL A 205 6.74 5.36 4.26
C VAL A 205 6.68 6.02 5.64
N THR A 206 6.70 7.36 5.65
CA THR A 206 6.63 8.14 6.89
C THR A 206 5.28 8.02 7.56
N ALA A 207 4.19 8.05 6.77
CA ALA A 207 2.85 7.78 7.26
C ALA A 207 2.78 6.40 7.92
N SER A 208 3.29 5.34 7.29
CA SER A 208 3.32 3.98 7.87
C SER A 208 4.06 3.93 9.22
N VAL A 209 5.23 4.58 9.33
CA VAL A 209 6.03 4.59 10.58
C VAL A 209 5.31 5.35 11.70
N ILE A 210 4.73 6.52 11.41
CA ILE A 210 4.03 7.35 12.41
C ILE A 210 2.68 6.72 12.79
N SER A 211 2.03 6.01 11.87
CA SER A 211 0.74 5.36 12.11
C SER A 211 0.82 4.25 13.16
N ALA A 212 1.95 3.55 13.34
CA ALA A 212 2.08 2.50 14.35
C ALA A 212 1.87 3.01 15.80
N PRO A 213 2.60 4.04 16.30
CA PRO A 213 2.31 4.62 17.60
C PRO A 213 0.97 5.35 17.67
N ALA A 214 0.48 5.94 16.56
CA ALA A 214 -0.85 6.54 16.50
C ALA A 214 -1.96 5.51 16.72
N ALA A 215 -1.84 4.34 16.08
CA ALA A 215 -2.76 3.23 16.20
C ALA A 215 -2.80 2.68 17.63
N LEU A 216 -1.64 2.44 18.25
CA LEU A 216 -1.58 1.99 19.65
C LEU A 216 -2.21 3.02 20.59
N LEU A 217 -1.95 4.31 20.39
CA LEU A 217 -2.57 5.38 21.18
C LEU A 217 -4.10 5.31 21.05
N ILE A 218 -4.64 5.37 19.83
CA ILE A 218 -6.09 5.38 19.61
C ILE A 218 -6.72 4.09 20.12
N ALA A 219 -6.13 2.94 19.82
CA ALA A 219 -6.63 1.65 20.25
C ALA A 219 -6.77 1.57 21.77
N LYS A 220 -5.78 2.06 22.52
CA LYS A 220 -5.76 2.02 23.98
C LYS A 220 -6.60 3.12 24.62
N ILE A 221 -6.92 4.20 23.91
CA ILE A 221 -7.94 5.15 24.36
C ILE A 221 -9.33 4.54 24.18
N MET A 222 -9.62 3.99 23.00
CA MET A 222 -10.93 3.42 22.70
C MET A 222 -11.20 2.17 23.54
N GLN A 223 -10.27 1.21 23.58
CA GLN A 223 -10.38 0.00 24.40
C GLN A 223 -9.20 -0.10 25.36
N PRO A 224 -9.25 0.58 26.52
CA PRO A 224 -8.17 0.52 27.52
C PRO A 224 -7.99 -0.89 28.10
N GLU A 225 -6.76 -1.20 28.50
CA GLU A 225 -6.42 -2.48 29.11
C GLU A 225 -7.07 -2.64 30.49
N THR A 226 -7.95 -3.64 30.63
CA THR A 226 -8.62 -3.97 31.90
C THR A 226 -8.11 -5.24 32.55
N ASP A 227 -7.52 -6.12 31.75
CA ASP A 227 -7.06 -7.45 32.16
C ASP A 227 -5.53 -7.49 32.20
N ALA A 228 -4.94 -8.63 32.54
CA ALA A 228 -3.49 -8.81 32.59
C ALA A 228 -2.97 -9.49 31.32
N PRO A 229 -2.24 -8.80 30.44
CA PRO A 229 -1.64 -9.39 29.24
C PRO A 229 -0.57 -10.42 29.56
N GLN A 230 -0.54 -11.53 28.81
CA GLN A 230 0.48 -12.57 28.99
C GLN A 230 1.90 -12.10 28.64
N THR A 231 2.03 -11.19 27.67
CA THR A 231 3.33 -10.69 27.16
C THR A 231 3.68 -9.32 27.73
N LEU A 232 3.10 -8.94 28.87
CA LEU A 232 3.37 -7.63 29.47
C LEU A 232 4.87 -7.50 29.78
N GLY A 233 5.53 -6.47 29.22
CA GLY A 233 6.94 -6.20 29.47
C GLY A 233 7.94 -7.07 28.70
N THR A 234 7.50 -8.04 27.89
CA THR A 234 8.40 -8.94 27.15
C THR A 234 8.13 -8.89 25.66
N VAL A 235 9.14 -8.56 24.84
CA VAL A 235 9.05 -8.65 23.38
C VAL A 235 9.81 -9.89 22.93
N LYS A 236 9.08 -10.93 22.51
CA LYS A 236 9.64 -12.10 21.85
C LYS A 236 9.14 -12.14 20.41
N VAL A 237 10.06 -12.19 19.46
CA VAL A 237 9.73 -12.32 18.04
C VAL A 237 9.84 -13.78 17.67
N GLU A 238 8.69 -14.44 17.53
CA GLU A 238 8.58 -15.82 17.05
C GLU A 238 7.90 -15.78 15.68
N ILE A 239 8.72 -15.67 14.63
CA ILE A 239 8.23 -15.84 13.25
C ILE A 239 8.63 -17.23 12.81
N GLN A 240 7.64 -18.09 12.56
CA GLN A 240 7.88 -19.39 11.92
C GLN A 240 8.33 -19.11 10.48
N ASN A 241 9.55 -19.51 10.15
CA ASN A 241 10.06 -19.44 8.79
C ASN A 241 9.72 -20.76 8.11
N ASP A 242 8.62 -20.75 7.36
CA ASP A 242 8.10 -21.97 6.73
C ASP A 242 8.84 -22.33 5.44
N SER A 243 9.69 -21.43 4.92
CA SER A 243 10.45 -21.68 3.70
C SER A 243 11.83 -22.29 4.00
N VAL A 244 12.19 -23.32 3.23
CA VAL A 244 13.47 -24.04 3.33
C VAL A 244 14.63 -23.20 2.81
N ASN A 245 14.38 -22.37 1.78
CA ASN A 245 15.40 -21.50 1.19
C ASN A 245 14.80 -20.20 0.62
N VAL A 246 15.68 -19.29 0.23
CA VAL A 246 15.33 -17.97 -0.33
C VAL A 246 14.47 -18.07 -1.59
N ILE A 247 14.68 -19.09 -2.43
CA ILE A 247 13.91 -19.27 -3.67
C ILE A 247 12.47 -19.66 -3.35
N GLU A 248 12.28 -20.57 -2.38
CA GLU A 248 10.96 -20.93 -1.90
C GLU A 248 10.24 -19.74 -1.23
N ALA A 249 10.98 -18.92 -0.47
CA ALA A 249 10.45 -17.69 0.11
C ALA A 249 9.95 -16.73 -0.98
N ALA A 250 10.75 -16.54 -2.04
CA ALA A 250 10.39 -15.70 -3.18
C ALA A 250 9.16 -16.23 -3.93
N ALA A 251 9.12 -17.53 -4.23
CA ALA A 251 8.01 -18.15 -4.96
C ALA A 251 6.70 -18.11 -4.16
N SER A 252 6.78 -18.36 -2.86
CA SER A 252 5.63 -18.29 -1.95
C SER A 252 5.13 -16.85 -1.81
N GLY A 253 6.04 -15.90 -1.65
CA GLY A 253 5.72 -14.47 -1.60
C GLY A 253 5.09 -13.95 -2.90
N ALA A 254 5.59 -14.37 -4.07
CA ALA A 254 4.98 -14.04 -5.36
C ALA A 254 3.56 -14.62 -5.49
N SER A 255 3.34 -15.86 -5.05
CA SER A 255 2.01 -16.49 -5.08
C SER A 255 1.01 -15.80 -4.14
N ALA A 256 1.46 -15.39 -2.94
CA ALA A 256 0.66 -14.58 -2.03
C ALA A 256 0.32 -13.21 -2.63
N GLY A 257 1.32 -12.55 -3.24
CA GLY A 257 1.15 -11.27 -3.92
C GLY A 257 0.20 -11.35 -5.12
N MET A 258 0.20 -12.45 -5.87
CA MET A 258 -0.74 -12.68 -6.98
C MET A 258 -2.19 -12.74 -6.48
N LYS A 259 -2.44 -13.49 -5.40
CA LYS A 259 -3.78 -13.52 -4.78
C LYS A 259 -4.22 -12.13 -4.33
N LEU A 260 -3.31 -11.37 -3.71
CA LEU A 260 -3.57 -9.99 -3.30
C LEU A 260 -3.90 -9.10 -4.51
N ALA A 261 -3.10 -9.16 -5.58
CA ALA A 261 -3.29 -8.37 -6.79
C ALA A 261 -4.64 -8.66 -7.47
N ILE A 262 -5.02 -9.94 -7.60
CA ILE A 262 -6.33 -10.33 -8.17
C ILE A 262 -7.47 -9.83 -7.29
N ASN A 263 -7.34 -9.95 -5.96
CA ASN A 263 -8.34 -9.45 -5.02
C ASN A 263 -8.50 -7.92 -5.14
N VAL A 264 -7.40 -7.17 -5.27
CA VAL A 264 -7.44 -5.71 -5.49
C VAL A 264 -8.15 -5.38 -6.80
N ALA A 265 -7.81 -6.05 -7.90
CA ALA A 265 -8.46 -5.83 -9.19
C ALA A 265 -9.97 -6.12 -9.13
N ALA A 266 -10.37 -7.26 -8.56
CA ALA A 266 -11.77 -7.63 -8.39
C ALA A 266 -12.54 -6.63 -7.50
N MET A 267 -11.92 -6.21 -6.40
CA MET A 267 -12.50 -5.22 -5.49
C MET A 267 -12.73 -3.88 -6.19
N LEU A 268 -11.78 -3.38 -6.99
CA LEU A 268 -11.94 -2.11 -7.70
C LEU A 268 -13.08 -2.13 -8.70
N ILE A 269 -13.18 -3.20 -9.51
CA ILE A 269 -14.28 -3.37 -10.45
C ILE A 269 -15.63 -3.36 -9.72
N ALA A 270 -15.75 -4.16 -8.65
CA ALA A 270 -16.99 -4.27 -7.90
C ALA A 270 -17.40 -2.95 -7.24
N PHE A 271 -16.48 -2.28 -6.52
CA PHE A 271 -16.82 -1.07 -5.78
C PHE A 271 -17.05 0.14 -6.70
N LEU A 272 -16.29 0.30 -7.79
CA LEU A 272 -16.56 1.37 -8.76
C LEU A 272 -17.94 1.19 -9.43
N ALA A 273 -18.31 -0.05 -9.75
CA ALA A 273 -19.64 -0.35 -10.28
C ALA A 273 -20.74 -0.08 -9.25
N LEU A 274 -20.54 -0.44 -7.98
CA LEU A 274 -21.49 -0.15 -6.90
C LEU A 274 -21.64 1.35 -6.63
N ILE A 275 -20.55 2.12 -6.68
CA ILE A 275 -20.61 3.59 -6.55
C ILE A 275 -21.39 4.18 -7.73
N ALA A 276 -21.11 3.75 -8.96
CA ALA A 276 -21.84 4.21 -10.15
C ALA A 276 -23.34 3.88 -10.06
N LEU A 277 -23.68 2.68 -9.58
CA LEU A 277 -25.07 2.28 -9.34
C LEU A 277 -25.73 3.15 -8.27
N ALA A 278 -25.05 3.37 -7.13
CA ALA A 278 -25.54 4.22 -6.06
C ALA A 278 -25.75 5.68 -6.53
N ASN A 279 -24.82 6.22 -7.30
CA ASN A 279 -24.92 7.57 -7.88
C ASN A 279 -26.07 7.68 -8.88
N THR A 280 -26.28 6.65 -9.71
CA THR A 280 -27.43 6.61 -10.64
C THR A 280 -28.75 6.65 -9.87
N PHE A 281 -28.85 5.85 -8.81
CA PHE A 281 -30.04 5.81 -7.96
C PHE A 281 -30.28 7.11 -7.17
N LEU A 282 -29.24 7.64 -6.52
CA LEU A 282 -29.31 8.91 -5.78
C LEU A 282 -29.60 10.08 -6.70
N GLY A 283 -29.00 10.10 -7.89
CA GLY A 283 -29.28 11.09 -8.92
C GLY A 283 -30.74 11.05 -9.34
N TRP A 284 -31.27 9.87 -9.67
CA TRP A 284 -32.68 9.67 -9.98
C TRP A 284 -33.61 10.15 -8.85
N LEU A 285 -33.30 9.79 -7.60
CA LEU A 285 -34.09 10.20 -6.43
C LEU A 285 -34.07 11.73 -6.24
N SER A 286 -32.91 12.35 -6.40
CA SER A 286 -32.72 13.78 -6.19
C SER A 286 -33.44 14.64 -7.23
N VAL A 287 -33.40 14.23 -8.50
CA VAL A 287 -34.10 14.95 -9.58
C VAL A 287 -35.60 14.69 -9.52
N THR A 288 -36.01 13.43 -9.36
CA THR A 288 -37.42 13.03 -9.47
C THR A 288 -38.22 13.36 -8.22
N CYS A 289 -37.67 13.14 -7.02
CA CYS A 289 -38.39 13.29 -5.76
C CYS A 289 -38.12 14.61 -5.04
N LEU A 290 -36.91 15.17 -5.16
CA LEU A 290 -36.54 16.44 -4.52
C LEU A 290 -36.61 17.64 -5.47
N GLY A 291 -36.86 17.41 -6.77
CA GLY A 291 -36.99 18.47 -7.77
C GLY A 291 -35.69 19.24 -8.04
N LEU A 292 -34.53 18.64 -7.74
CA LEU A 292 -33.23 19.26 -8.00
C LEU A 292 -32.92 19.22 -9.50
N GLU A 293 -32.24 20.26 -9.99
CA GLU A 293 -31.74 20.26 -11.37
C GLU A 293 -30.74 19.11 -11.59
N PRO A 294 -30.69 18.51 -12.80
CA PRO A 294 -29.78 17.41 -13.10
C PRO A 294 -28.31 17.71 -12.76
N ASP A 295 -27.86 18.95 -12.98
CA ASP A 295 -26.48 19.37 -12.67
C ASP A 295 -26.20 19.44 -11.16
N ASN A 296 -27.27 19.56 -10.36
CA ASN A 296 -27.27 19.56 -8.90
C ASN A 296 -27.73 18.22 -8.30
N ALA A 297 -27.78 17.15 -9.11
CA ALA A 297 -28.12 15.82 -8.65
C ALA A 297 -27.20 15.34 -7.52
N TRP A 298 -27.77 14.64 -6.55
CA TRP A 298 -26.98 14.10 -5.44
C TRP A 298 -26.17 12.89 -5.89
N THR A 299 -24.89 12.88 -5.49
CA THR A 299 -23.99 11.74 -5.61
C THR A 299 -23.52 11.32 -4.22
N LEU A 300 -23.05 10.08 -4.12
CA LEU A 300 -22.44 9.55 -2.91
C LEU A 300 -21.20 10.37 -2.53
N GLU A 301 -20.42 10.79 -3.52
CA GLU A 301 -19.27 11.69 -3.39
C GLU A 301 -19.65 13.03 -2.73
N ARG A 302 -20.72 13.67 -3.18
CA ARG A 302 -21.23 14.92 -2.57
C ARG A 302 -21.63 14.70 -1.12
N ALA A 303 -22.31 13.59 -0.81
CA ALA A 303 -22.67 13.26 0.57
C ALA A 303 -21.44 13.11 1.47
N PHE A 304 -20.41 12.38 1.00
CA PHE A 304 -19.16 12.23 1.73
C PHE A 304 -18.40 13.54 1.89
N SER A 305 -18.41 14.39 0.87
CA SER A 305 -17.81 15.72 0.94
C SER A 305 -18.33 16.49 2.16
N TYR A 306 -19.64 16.56 2.36
CA TYR A 306 -20.23 17.24 3.52
C TYR A 306 -19.93 16.56 4.85
N VAL A 307 -19.97 15.23 4.91
CA VAL A 307 -19.71 14.47 6.15
C VAL A 307 -18.26 14.62 6.61
N PHE A 308 -17.31 14.57 5.67
CA PHE A 308 -15.88 14.59 5.96
C PHE A 308 -15.24 15.97 5.86
N TYR A 309 -15.93 16.98 5.32
CA TYR A 309 -15.51 18.39 5.33
C TYR A 309 -14.94 18.85 6.69
N PRO A 310 -15.64 18.68 7.83
CA PRO A 310 -15.12 19.15 9.12
C PRO A 310 -13.82 18.45 9.51
N PHE A 311 -13.66 17.17 9.17
CA PHE A 311 -12.42 16.42 9.43
C PHE A 311 -11.29 16.90 8.53
N ALA A 312 -11.57 17.15 7.24
CA ALA A 312 -10.61 17.72 6.28
C ALA A 312 -10.08 19.07 6.80
N TRP A 313 -10.99 19.95 7.20
CA TRP A 313 -10.65 21.25 7.76
C TRP A 313 -9.86 21.15 9.06
N LEU A 314 -10.26 20.27 9.99
CA LEU A 314 -9.56 20.03 11.26
C LEU A 314 -8.12 19.51 11.07
N MET A 315 -7.85 18.77 9.99
CA MET A 315 -6.48 18.35 9.65
C MET A 315 -5.62 19.53 9.14
N GLY A 316 -6.24 20.69 8.88
CA GLY A 316 -5.59 21.91 8.40
C GLY A 316 -5.52 22.01 6.89
N ILE A 317 -6.46 21.40 6.17
CA ILE A 317 -6.62 21.57 4.72
C ILE A 317 -7.26 22.96 4.46
N PRO A 318 -6.77 23.75 3.47
CA PRO A 318 -7.40 25.01 3.09
C PRO A 318 -8.87 24.82 2.70
N ALA A 319 -9.73 25.77 3.07
CA ALA A 319 -11.19 25.65 2.93
C ALA A 319 -11.66 25.32 1.49
N GLN A 320 -10.95 25.85 0.48
CA GLN A 320 -11.22 25.60 -0.94
C GLN A 320 -11.05 24.12 -1.34
N ASP A 321 -10.17 23.40 -0.65
CA ASP A 321 -9.84 22.01 -0.93
C ASP A 321 -10.62 21.03 -0.03
N CYS A 322 -11.30 21.52 1.01
CA CYS A 322 -11.96 20.68 1.99
C CYS A 322 -13.13 19.85 1.42
N MET A 323 -13.85 20.36 0.42
CA MET A 323 -14.93 19.60 -0.23
C MET A 323 -14.38 18.41 -1.04
N PRO A 324 -13.45 18.60 -2.01
CA PRO A 324 -12.81 17.48 -2.69
C PRO A 324 -12.05 16.55 -1.74
N ALA A 325 -11.39 17.08 -0.70
CA ALA A 325 -10.76 16.26 0.32
C ALA A 325 -11.78 15.38 1.07
N GLY A 326 -12.93 15.92 1.44
CA GLY A 326 -14.01 15.18 2.11
C GLY A 326 -14.53 14.02 1.25
N GLU A 327 -14.66 14.23 -0.07
CA GLU A 327 -14.98 13.15 -1.01
C GLU A 327 -13.99 12.00 -0.91
N LEU A 328 -12.69 12.29 -1.01
CA LEU A 328 -11.63 11.27 -0.98
C LEU A 328 -11.61 10.50 0.35
N LEU A 329 -11.83 11.19 1.47
CA LEU A 329 -11.90 10.60 2.80
C LEU A 329 -13.08 9.62 2.94
N GLY A 330 -14.26 9.99 2.43
CA GLY A 330 -15.41 9.09 2.46
C GLY A 330 -15.31 7.95 1.46
N LEU A 331 -14.75 8.21 0.28
CA LEU A 331 -14.49 7.19 -0.74
C LEU A 331 -13.54 6.12 -0.22
N LYS A 332 -12.48 6.52 0.49
CA LYS A 332 -11.60 5.61 1.22
C LYS A 332 -12.40 4.73 2.19
N MET A 333 -13.23 5.33 3.04
CA MET A 333 -13.94 4.61 4.09
C MET A 333 -14.94 3.57 3.54
N VAL A 334 -15.71 3.93 2.51
CA VAL A 334 -16.78 3.07 2.00
C VAL A 334 -16.29 2.09 0.95
N ALA A 335 -15.31 2.46 0.14
CA ALA A 335 -14.74 1.59 -0.86
C ALA A 335 -13.36 1.07 -0.42
N ASN A 336 -12.30 1.84 -0.67
CA ASN A 336 -10.94 1.55 -0.25
C ASN A 336 -10.00 2.72 -0.59
N GLU A 337 -8.79 2.66 -0.06
CA GLU A 337 -7.70 3.61 -0.28
C GLU A 337 -7.17 3.62 -1.72
N PHE A 338 -7.25 2.53 -2.48
CA PHE A 338 -6.79 2.49 -3.88
C PHE A 338 -7.57 3.48 -4.74
N ILE A 339 -8.90 3.49 -4.64
CA ILE A 339 -9.73 4.43 -5.41
C ILE A 339 -9.46 5.87 -4.96
N ALA A 340 -9.29 6.09 -3.65
CA ALA A 340 -9.01 7.42 -3.12
C ALA A 340 -7.63 7.94 -3.59
N PHE A 341 -6.60 7.10 -3.61
CA PHE A 341 -5.27 7.47 -4.10
C PHE A 341 -5.23 7.68 -5.62
N ASP A 342 -5.96 6.89 -6.39
CA ASP A 342 -6.08 7.10 -7.84
C ASP A 342 -6.70 8.46 -8.15
N ARG A 343 -7.81 8.81 -7.48
CA ARG A 343 -8.43 10.14 -7.63
C ARG A 343 -7.53 11.27 -7.14
N LEU A 344 -6.79 11.07 -6.04
CA LEU A 344 -5.80 12.05 -5.56
C LEU A 344 -4.69 12.25 -6.60
N GLY A 345 -4.12 11.17 -7.14
CA GLY A 345 -3.07 11.22 -8.16
C GLY A 345 -3.53 11.81 -9.49
N ALA A 346 -4.81 11.69 -9.83
CA ALA A 346 -5.41 12.43 -10.94
C ALA A 346 -5.56 13.92 -10.62
N TRP A 347 -6.01 14.26 -9.41
CA TRP A 347 -6.19 15.65 -8.98
C TRP A 347 -4.87 16.42 -8.91
N THR A 348 -3.77 15.79 -8.50
CA THR A 348 -2.44 16.43 -8.48
C THR A 348 -1.93 16.85 -9.87
N LYS A 349 -2.48 16.29 -10.95
CA LYS A 349 -2.13 16.65 -12.34
C LYS A 349 -2.93 17.85 -12.86
N ALA A 350 -3.95 18.31 -12.14
CA ALA A 350 -4.71 19.50 -12.51
C ALA A 350 -3.84 20.76 -12.42
N THR A 351 -4.09 21.73 -13.30
CA THR A 351 -3.37 23.00 -13.37
C THR A 351 -4.33 24.18 -13.24
N GLY A 352 -3.84 25.35 -12.81
CA GLY A 352 -4.66 26.55 -12.62
C GLY A 352 -5.59 26.47 -11.40
N GLU A 353 -6.80 27.05 -11.51
CA GLU A 353 -7.76 27.17 -10.40
C GLU A 353 -8.29 25.83 -9.86
N GLY A 354 -8.16 24.73 -10.63
CA GLY A 354 -8.56 23.39 -10.20
C GLY A 354 -7.46 22.57 -9.49
N ALA A 355 -6.24 23.11 -9.39
CA ALA A 355 -5.11 22.42 -8.79
C ALA A 355 -5.23 22.37 -7.25
N PRO A 356 -4.96 21.23 -6.60
CA PRO A 356 -4.94 21.15 -5.14
C PRO A 356 -3.79 21.98 -4.58
N HIS A 357 -3.99 22.59 -3.42
CA HIS A 357 -2.90 23.20 -2.70
C HIS A 357 -1.86 22.13 -2.32
N PRO A 358 -0.53 22.36 -2.43
CA PRO A 358 0.48 21.35 -2.11
C PRO A 358 0.36 20.77 -0.70
N ARG A 359 -0.02 21.62 0.27
CA ARG A 359 -0.34 21.22 1.64
C ARG A 359 -1.46 20.16 1.69
N THR A 360 -2.50 20.32 0.89
CA THR A 360 -3.64 19.38 0.81
C THR A 360 -3.18 18.01 0.36
N VAL A 361 -2.34 17.95 -0.68
CA VAL A 361 -1.79 16.70 -1.20
C VAL A 361 -1.06 15.96 -0.09
N VAL A 362 -0.15 16.63 0.62
CA VAL A 362 0.60 16.00 1.73
C VAL A 362 -0.33 15.54 2.83
N ILE A 363 -1.26 16.37 3.31
CA ILE A 363 -2.19 15.98 4.39
C ILE A 363 -3.04 14.77 3.97
N LEU A 364 -3.55 14.77 2.73
CA LEU A 364 -4.33 13.65 2.21
C LEU A 364 -3.49 12.37 2.04
N THR A 365 -2.21 12.47 1.66
CA THR A 365 -1.33 11.29 1.62
C THR A 365 -1.32 10.55 2.96
N TYR A 366 -1.25 11.29 4.07
CA TYR A 366 -1.26 10.70 5.42
C TYR A 366 -2.67 10.22 5.83
N ALA A 367 -3.71 11.01 5.54
CA ALA A 367 -5.07 10.67 5.92
C ALA A 367 -5.59 9.42 5.16
N LEU A 368 -5.14 9.25 3.91
CA LEU A 368 -5.50 8.13 3.05
C LEU A 368 -4.64 6.89 3.28
N ALA A 369 -3.41 7.03 3.78
CA ALA A 369 -2.49 5.92 4.08
C ALA A 369 -2.95 5.04 5.26
N GLY A 370 -3.95 4.19 5.03
CA GLY A 370 -4.36 3.13 5.94
C GLY A 370 -5.54 2.33 5.41
N PHE A 371 -5.62 1.04 5.76
CA PHE A 371 -6.68 0.12 5.33
C PHE A 371 -8.04 0.31 6.03
N ALA A 372 -8.27 1.42 6.74
CA ALA A 372 -9.52 1.70 7.44
C ALA A 372 -10.70 1.91 6.47
N ASN A 373 -11.37 0.82 6.10
CA ASN A 373 -12.54 0.78 5.23
C ASN A 373 -13.45 -0.42 5.55
N LEU A 374 -14.70 -0.40 5.06
CA LEU A 374 -15.72 -1.41 5.38
C LEU A 374 -15.33 -2.82 4.91
N SER A 375 -14.68 -2.95 3.75
CA SER A 375 -14.27 -4.26 3.22
C SER A 375 -13.16 -4.89 4.07
N SER A 376 -12.27 -4.07 4.62
CA SER A 376 -11.16 -4.50 5.47
C SER A 376 -11.61 -5.11 6.80
N ILE A 377 -12.83 -4.80 7.28
CA ILE A 377 -13.42 -5.49 8.43
C ILE A 377 -13.55 -6.98 8.14
N GLY A 378 -14.10 -7.34 6.97
CA GLY A 378 -14.21 -8.72 6.54
C GLY A 378 -12.84 -9.40 6.38
N ILE A 379 -11.87 -8.66 5.82
CA ILE A 379 -10.50 -9.15 5.63
C ILE A 379 -9.83 -9.48 6.98
N GLN A 380 -9.94 -8.60 7.99
CA GLN A 380 -9.37 -8.86 9.31
C GLN A 380 -10.10 -9.99 10.05
N ILE A 381 -11.43 -10.06 9.99
CA ILE A 381 -12.19 -11.15 10.60
C ILE A 381 -11.79 -12.49 9.97
N GLY A 382 -11.66 -12.54 8.64
CA GLY A 382 -11.23 -13.73 7.91
C GLY A 382 -9.78 -14.11 8.20
N GLY A 383 -8.86 -13.15 8.12
CA GLY A 383 -7.41 -13.37 8.30
C GLY A 383 -7.04 -13.71 9.75
N ILE A 384 -7.42 -12.86 10.70
CA ILE A 384 -7.13 -13.08 12.13
C ILE A 384 -7.96 -14.26 12.65
N GLY A 385 -9.21 -14.38 12.21
CA GLY A 385 -10.08 -15.50 12.57
C GLY A 385 -9.69 -16.84 11.95
N ALA A 386 -8.80 -16.88 10.95
CA ALA A 386 -8.17 -18.12 10.51
C ALA A 386 -7.05 -18.55 11.45
N ILE A 387 -6.39 -17.60 12.12
CA ILE A 387 -5.34 -17.86 13.11
C ILE A 387 -5.95 -18.32 14.45
N ALA A 388 -7.02 -17.67 14.89
CA ALA A 388 -7.72 -17.96 16.14
C ALA A 388 -9.25 -18.07 15.91
N PRO A 389 -9.75 -19.22 15.45
CA PRO A 389 -11.17 -19.40 15.09
C PRO A 389 -12.14 -19.08 16.22
N GLU A 390 -11.79 -19.38 17.46
CA GLU A 390 -12.62 -19.13 18.65
C GLU A 390 -12.81 -17.63 18.93
N ARG A 391 -11.90 -16.78 18.43
CA ARG A 391 -11.94 -15.32 18.63
C ARG A 391 -12.70 -14.57 17.54
N ARG A 392 -13.27 -15.26 16.54
CA ARG A 392 -14.04 -14.63 15.44
C ARG A 392 -15.19 -13.75 15.92
N SER A 393 -15.88 -14.15 16.99
CA SER A 393 -16.97 -13.36 17.58
C SER A 393 -16.46 -12.04 18.18
N ASP A 394 -15.30 -12.06 18.84
CA ASP A 394 -14.69 -10.85 19.39
C ASP A 394 -14.24 -9.89 18.28
N LEU A 395 -13.60 -10.42 17.23
CA LEU A 395 -13.18 -9.66 16.05
C LEU A 395 -14.40 -8.98 15.38
N ALA A 396 -15.50 -9.71 15.21
CA ALA A 396 -16.71 -9.16 14.62
C ALA A 396 -17.33 -8.02 15.46
N LYS A 397 -17.34 -8.17 16.79
CA LYS A 397 -17.82 -7.12 17.71
C LYS A 397 -16.93 -5.87 17.69
N LEU A 398 -15.62 -6.06 17.51
CA LEU A 398 -14.65 -4.97 17.45
C LEU A 398 -14.57 -4.31 16.07
N GLY A 399 -14.94 -5.00 14.98
CA GLY A 399 -14.69 -4.58 13.59
C GLY A 399 -14.96 -3.12 13.26
N LEU A 400 -16.21 -2.65 13.42
CA LEU A 400 -16.58 -1.25 13.12
C LEU A 400 -15.83 -0.25 14.01
N ARG A 401 -15.65 -0.61 15.28
CA ARG A 401 -14.96 0.23 16.24
C ARG A 401 -13.47 0.34 15.95
N ALA A 402 -12.83 -0.78 15.61
CA ALA A 402 -11.42 -0.83 15.26
C ALA A 402 -11.16 -0.10 13.93
N MET A 403 -12.08 -0.21 12.96
CA MET A 403 -12.01 0.56 11.71
C MET A 403 -12.06 2.07 11.99
N LEU A 404 -13.00 2.53 12.83
CA LEU A 404 -13.04 3.92 13.27
C LEU A 404 -11.73 4.34 13.95
N GLY A 405 -11.17 3.47 14.81
CA GLY A 405 -9.88 3.71 15.45
C GLY A 405 -8.74 3.87 14.43
N GLY A 406 -8.71 3.04 13.38
CA GLY A 406 -7.75 3.17 12.28
C GLY A 406 -7.91 4.49 11.51
N THR A 407 -9.16 4.90 11.22
CA THR A 407 -9.44 6.20 10.58
C THR A 407 -8.95 7.37 11.44
N LEU A 408 -9.24 7.35 12.74
CA LEU A 408 -8.79 8.39 13.67
C LEU A 408 -7.26 8.42 13.77
N ALA A 409 -6.59 7.27 13.78
CA ALA A 409 -5.14 7.19 13.79
C ALA A 409 -4.53 7.82 12.52
N ALA A 410 -5.08 7.52 11.33
CA ALA A 410 -4.65 8.15 10.08
C ALA A 410 -4.93 9.66 10.05
N PHE A 411 -6.04 10.12 10.63
CA PHE A 411 -6.32 11.56 10.75
C PHE A 411 -5.38 12.25 11.74
N MET A 412 -4.97 11.56 12.81
CA MET A 412 -3.94 12.06 13.72
C MET A 412 -2.59 12.22 13.02
N THR A 413 -2.16 11.24 12.23
CA THR A 413 -0.89 11.36 11.48
C THR A 413 -0.95 12.49 10.45
N ALA A 414 -2.10 12.67 9.79
CA ALA A 414 -2.36 13.80 8.89
C ALA A 414 -2.35 15.16 9.60
N CYS A 415 -2.89 15.26 10.81
CA CYS A 415 -2.77 16.46 11.64
C CYS A 415 -1.30 16.78 11.96
N ILE A 416 -0.49 15.76 12.31
CA ILE A 416 0.94 15.95 12.60
C ILE A 416 1.69 16.40 11.34
N ALA A 417 1.40 15.80 10.18
CA ALA A 417 1.93 16.27 8.90
C ALA A 417 1.52 17.73 8.65
N GLY A 418 0.25 18.09 8.84
CA GLY A 418 -0.24 19.47 8.73
C GLY A 418 0.48 20.45 9.67
N VAL A 419 0.79 20.07 10.91
CA VAL A 419 1.58 20.91 11.82
C VAL A 419 3.00 21.15 11.28
N LEU A 420 3.62 20.14 10.66
CA LEU A 420 5.01 20.18 10.24
C LEU A 420 5.23 20.73 8.82
N VAL A 421 4.26 20.63 7.92
CA VAL A 421 4.35 21.14 6.56
C VAL A 421 4.46 22.68 6.55
N GLN A 422 5.36 23.19 5.73
CA GLN A 422 5.54 24.63 5.49
C GLN A 422 4.72 25.07 4.29
N ASP A 423 3.81 26.01 4.51
CA ASP A 423 3.08 26.69 3.46
C ASP A 423 4.08 27.64 2.77
N GLY A 424 4.51 27.31 1.54
CA GLY A 424 5.32 28.19 0.71
C GLY A 424 6.77 27.79 0.43
N SER A 425 7.24 26.59 0.77
CA SER A 425 8.51 26.10 0.24
C SER A 425 8.26 25.11 -0.90
N SER A 426 8.43 25.58 -2.12
CA SER A 426 8.71 24.79 -3.34
C SER A 426 10.00 23.94 -3.24
N ASN A 427 10.48 23.64 -2.04
CA ASN A 427 11.64 22.79 -1.78
C ASN A 427 11.20 21.37 -1.44
N LEU A 428 10.26 20.85 -2.23
CA LEU A 428 10.12 19.41 -2.43
C LEU A 428 10.94 19.09 -3.69
N PRO A 429 11.98 18.25 -3.62
CA PRO A 429 12.78 17.92 -4.78
C PRO A 429 11.92 17.09 -5.74
N GLY A 430 11.71 17.62 -6.94
CA GLY A 430 10.85 16.99 -7.95
C GLY A 430 10.36 17.97 -9.01
N ASN A 431 10.43 19.29 -8.77
CA ASN A 431 10.02 20.30 -9.74
C ASN A 431 11.19 21.24 -10.11
N ASN A 432 12.24 20.68 -10.72
CA ASN A 432 13.25 21.48 -11.42
C ASN A 432 12.67 21.97 -12.74
N SER A 433 11.81 22.99 -12.69
CA SER A 433 11.67 23.90 -13.83
C SER A 433 12.82 24.89 -13.74
N GLU A 434 13.88 24.62 -14.49
CA GLU A 434 14.99 25.57 -14.67
C GLU A 434 14.42 26.90 -15.16
N THR A 435 14.37 27.87 -14.25
CA THR A 435 14.14 29.26 -14.62
C THR A 435 15.48 29.78 -15.14
N THR A 436 15.74 29.62 -16.43
CA THR A 436 16.94 30.16 -17.07
C THR A 436 16.82 31.69 -17.11
N THR A 437 17.39 32.36 -16.11
CA THR A 437 17.63 33.80 -16.17
C THR A 437 18.60 34.10 -17.30
N SER A 438 18.17 34.99 -18.18
CA SER A 438 18.91 35.45 -19.35
C SER A 438 20.14 36.23 -18.93
N ASP A 439 21.33 35.71 -19.21
CA ASP A 439 22.56 36.50 -19.19
C ASP A 439 23.23 36.49 -20.57
N THR A 440 23.15 37.66 -21.20
CA THR A 440 23.87 38.11 -22.38
C THR A 440 25.39 38.05 -22.19
N ILE A 441 26.08 37.23 -23.00
CA ILE A 441 27.47 37.52 -23.39
C ILE A 441 27.63 37.30 -24.90
N ARG A 442 28.12 38.35 -25.57
CA ARG A 442 28.47 38.41 -26.99
C ARG A 442 29.87 37.88 -27.25
N SER A 443 29.99 37.28 -28.45
CA SER A 443 31.14 37.16 -29.36
C SER A 443 32.41 36.45 -28.90
N GLU A 444 32.77 35.37 -29.61
CA GLU A 444 33.83 35.46 -30.62
C GLU A 444 33.75 34.30 -31.64
N SER A 445 34.18 34.64 -32.85
CA SER A 445 34.12 33.89 -34.10
C SER A 445 35.32 32.96 -34.29
N ALA A 446 35.10 31.75 -34.80
CA ALA A 446 36.09 31.04 -35.61
C ALA A 446 35.42 30.10 -36.62
N SER A 447 35.95 30.16 -37.84
CA SER A 447 35.43 29.66 -39.12
C SER A 447 35.71 28.19 -39.43
N THR A 448 34.76 27.57 -40.15
CA THR A 448 34.90 26.64 -41.28
C THR A 448 36.00 25.57 -41.26
N ILE A 449 35.61 24.28 -41.29
CA ILE A 449 36.07 23.29 -42.30
C ILE A 449 34.96 22.25 -42.54
N GLN A 450 34.57 22.09 -43.81
CA GLN A 450 33.75 21.01 -44.35
C GLN A 450 34.68 20.03 -45.09
N MET A 451 34.55 18.73 -44.85
CA MET A 451 34.94 17.55 -45.65
C MET A 451 34.88 16.35 -44.67
N GLY A 452 34.43 15.14 -44.94
CA GLY A 452 34.14 14.37 -46.16
C GLY A 452 34.19 12.89 -45.70
N ASN A 453 33.36 12.03 -46.29
CA ASN A 453 33.21 10.60 -45.96
C ASN A 453 34.53 9.83 -45.70
N SER A 454 34.54 8.94 -44.71
CA SER A 454 35.02 7.55 -44.88
C SER A 454 34.83 6.70 -43.62
N LEU A 455 34.36 5.48 -43.85
CA LEU A 455 34.31 4.33 -42.95
C LEU A 455 35.71 3.83 -42.52
N LEU A 456 35.68 2.97 -41.50
CA LEU A 456 36.66 1.94 -41.08
C LEU A 456 37.64 2.31 -39.95
N ASN A 457 37.51 1.58 -38.84
CA ASN A 457 38.51 0.62 -38.32
C ASN A 457 38.09 0.17 -36.91
N SER A 458 38.44 -0.99 -36.37
CA SER A 458 39.12 -2.18 -36.86
C SER A 458 39.02 -3.19 -35.71
N THR A 459 38.71 -4.43 -36.05
CA THR A 459 39.06 -5.61 -35.26
C THR A 459 40.53 -5.96 -35.47
N ASN A 460 41.14 -6.61 -34.49
CA ASN A 460 42.35 -7.44 -34.56
C ASN A 460 42.46 -8.11 -33.18
N THR A 461 42.69 -9.41 -32.96
CA THR A 461 43.41 -10.47 -33.69
C THR A 461 43.35 -11.74 -32.79
N TRP A 462 43.55 -13.03 -33.17
CA TRP A 462 44.59 -13.70 -33.97
C TRP A 462 44.17 -15.13 -34.44
N ARG A 463 44.48 -15.44 -35.72
CA ARG A 463 45.07 -16.66 -36.39
C ARG A 463 44.43 -18.06 -36.32
N HIS A 464 43.93 -18.65 -37.44
CA HIS A 464 44.55 -19.42 -38.57
C HIS A 464 44.45 -20.97 -38.38
N ALA A 465 44.23 -21.90 -39.33
CA ALA A 465 43.91 -22.00 -40.77
C ALA A 465 43.59 -23.53 -41.09
N PRO A 466 43.55 -24.08 -42.34
CA PRO A 466 42.32 -24.34 -43.12
C PRO A 466 42.13 -25.74 -43.78
N HIS A 467 40.96 -25.92 -44.43
CA HIS A 467 40.58 -26.82 -45.55
C HIS A 467 40.08 -28.27 -45.33
N GLY A 468 38.92 -28.58 -45.93
CA GLY A 468 38.43 -29.94 -46.27
C GLY A 468 36.95 -29.96 -46.69
N MET A 469 36.64 -30.55 -47.85
CA MET A 469 35.34 -30.54 -48.55
C MET A 469 34.26 -31.52 -48.00
N CYS A 470 32.98 -31.22 -48.28
CA CYS A 470 31.68 -31.95 -48.12
C CYS A 470 31.67 -33.50 -48.39
N PRO A 471 30.57 -34.31 -48.18
CA PRO A 471 29.19 -34.11 -47.62
C PRO A 471 28.72 -35.32 -46.71
N PRO A 472 27.44 -35.80 -46.59
CA PRO A 472 26.10 -35.19 -46.52
C PRO A 472 25.35 -35.45 -45.18
N VAL A 473 24.18 -34.82 -45.10
CA VAL A 473 23.03 -34.98 -44.17
C VAL A 473 22.86 -36.36 -43.52
N VAL A 474 22.75 -36.39 -42.18
CA VAL A 474 22.16 -37.51 -41.42
C VAL A 474 20.79 -37.08 -40.91
N ALA A 475 19.76 -37.73 -41.45
CA ALA A 475 18.41 -37.72 -40.93
C ALA A 475 18.34 -38.49 -39.60
N ASN A 476 17.71 -37.91 -38.59
CA ASN A 476 17.13 -38.68 -37.48
C ASN A 476 15.63 -38.43 -37.45
N ALA A 477 14.89 -39.50 -37.69
CA ALA A 477 13.45 -39.57 -37.65
C ALA A 477 12.94 -39.35 -36.21
N ILE A 478 12.06 -38.37 -36.01
CA ILE A 478 11.14 -38.39 -34.88
C ILE A 478 9.83 -38.95 -35.42
N ASN A 479 9.49 -40.12 -34.90
CA ASN A 479 8.29 -40.87 -35.22
C ASN A 479 7.06 -40.07 -34.73
N ASP A 480 6.21 -39.68 -35.65
CA ASP A 480 4.93 -39.02 -35.39
C ASP A 480 3.90 -40.09 -35.01
N GLN A 481 3.62 -40.23 -33.71
CA GLN A 481 2.42 -40.91 -33.23
C GLN A 481 1.47 -39.88 -32.64
N SER A 482 0.66 -39.28 -33.52
CA SER A 482 -0.53 -38.55 -33.11
C SER A 482 -1.61 -39.55 -32.64
N GLU A 483 -1.61 -39.87 -31.35
CA GLU A 483 -2.80 -40.46 -30.74
C GLU A 483 -3.93 -39.42 -30.75
N GLN A 484 -5.02 -39.73 -31.44
CA GLN A 484 -6.16 -38.83 -31.61
C GLN A 484 -6.78 -38.45 -30.24
N PRO A 485 -7.22 -37.18 -30.04
CA PRO A 485 -7.74 -36.67 -28.76
C PRO A 485 -8.90 -37.49 -28.16
N ALA A 486 -9.65 -38.22 -29.00
CA ALA A 486 -10.78 -39.03 -28.57
C ALA A 486 -10.39 -40.25 -27.72
N ALA A 487 -9.21 -40.84 -27.94
CA ALA A 487 -8.77 -42.03 -27.22
C ALA A 487 -8.32 -41.72 -25.78
N THR A 488 -7.72 -40.54 -25.57
CA THR A 488 -7.31 -40.04 -24.25
C THR A 488 -8.52 -39.56 -23.43
N ALA A 489 -9.51 -38.96 -24.09
CA ALA A 489 -10.74 -38.50 -23.45
C ALA A 489 -11.56 -39.66 -22.87
N LEU A 490 -11.67 -40.78 -23.59
CA LEU A 490 -12.44 -41.94 -23.13
C LEU A 490 -11.82 -42.60 -21.89
N LYS A 491 -10.49 -42.77 -21.86
CA LYS A 491 -9.78 -43.32 -20.69
C LYS A 491 -9.89 -42.41 -19.46
N THR A 492 -9.91 -41.10 -19.67
CA THR A 492 -10.06 -40.11 -18.58
C THR A 492 -11.50 -40.07 -18.04
N ALA A 493 -12.49 -40.21 -18.91
CA ALA A 493 -13.90 -40.26 -18.54
C ALA A 493 -14.25 -41.53 -17.75
N VAL A 494 -13.74 -42.71 -18.17
CA VAL A 494 -13.95 -43.97 -17.44
C VAL A 494 -13.30 -43.94 -16.06
N ARG A 495 -12.12 -43.32 -15.92
CA ARG A 495 -11.45 -43.16 -14.63
C ARG A 495 -12.18 -42.21 -13.69
N SER A 496 -12.83 -41.18 -14.23
CA SER A 496 -13.61 -40.21 -13.46
C SER A 496 -14.95 -40.77 -12.99
N ALA A 497 -15.55 -41.69 -13.77
CA ALA A 497 -16.83 -42.33 -13.45
C ALA A 497 -16.74 -43.42 -12.36
N GLN A 498 -15.54 -43.87 -12.00
CA GLN A 498 -15.30 -44.88 -10.96
C GLN A 498 -14.96 -44.29 -9.58
N LEU A 499 -14.95 -42.97 -9.44
CA LEU A 499 -14.66 -42.30 -8.16
C LEU A 499 -15.95 -42.11 -7.34
N VAL A 500 -16.00 -42.73 -6.17
CA VAL A 500 -17.18 -42.71 -5.27
C VAL A 500 -17.19 -41.47 -4.36
N ASN A 501 -16.08 -40.73 -4.23
CA ASN A 501 -16.04 -39.45 -3.51
C ASN A 501 -14.87 -38.54 -3.94
N PRO A 502 -14.99 -37.20 -3.86
CA PRO A 502 -14.00 -36.24 -4.38
C PRO A 502 -12.63 -36.21 -3.65
N ASN A 503 -12.52 -36.84 -2.47
CA ASN A 503 -11.34 -36.70 -1.61
C ASN A 503 -10.30 -37.83 -1.74
N ASP A 504 -10.58 -38.88 -2.53
CA ASP A 504 -9.67 -40.03 -2.68
C ASP A 504 -8.52 -39.79 -3.67
N ALA A 505 -8.50 -38.66 -4.37
CA ALA A 505 -7.53 -38.37 -5.44
C ALA A 505 -6.09 -38.04 -4.97
N PHE A 506 -5.85 -37.90 -3.66
CA PHE A 506 -4.55 -37.41 -3.14
C PHE A 506 -3.86 -38.33 -2.11
N SER A 507 -4.33 -39.56 -1.91
CA SER A 507 -3.78 -40.48 -0.89
C SER A 507 -2.87 -41.58 -1.47
N THR A 508 -1.76 -41.22 -2.12
CA THR A 508 -0.72 -42.20 -2.51
C THR A 508 0.71 -41.84 -2.11
N LEU A 509 0.90 -40.93 -1.14
CA LEU A 509 2.23 -40.67 -0.57
C LEU A 509 2.19 -40.74 0.96
N THR A 510 2.33 -41.95 1.50
CA THR A 510 2.77 -42.18 2.88
C THR A 510 4.20 -42.73 2.84
N PRO A 511 5.19 -42.11 3.50
CA PRO A 511 6.49 -42.73 3.69
C PRO A 511 6.41 -43.72 4.87
N SER A 512 6.98 -44.91 4.64
CA SER A 512 7.37 -45.90 5.66
C SER A 512 8.53 -45.43 6.52
#